data_AF-A0A1Q9VXV0-F1
#
_entry.id   AF-A0A1Q9VXV0-F1
#
_cell.length_a   1.000
_cell.length_b   1.000
_cell.length_c   1.000
_cell.angle_alpha   90.00
_cell.angle_beta   90.00
_cell.angle_gamma   90.00
#
_symmetry.space_group_name_H-M   'P 1'
#
loop_
_entity.id
_entity.type
_entity.pdbx_description
1 polymer ?
#
loop_
_entity_poly.entity_id
_entity_poly.type
_entity_poly.pdbx_seq_one_letter_code
_entity_poly.pdbx_strand_id
1 'polypeptide(L)'
;MENAMRAANITTALRAAHWCSQIGHESVGLQYMEEIASGTAYNPPSRVAQSLGNTQAGDGPRYKGSGPIQLTGRSNFRAFTRWAQAQGHTTIDFEAQPQLVRSDPRWGFLAASWYWTVARPNLNGLCDADNVDAVTIAINGGTNGIADRRARLARCKNLGTRLLPSAAKGGTPVATVEKRLDYSRAQIAQDTYYWCGPATAQTLIQARTGNMVAESVLAKELGTTVNGTNGVVQIANVLNKRIGGGWKVAAMPNDPPNADQKKLLWDRIVGSINGRVGVAANIWVPPSNYPKASYTSTQNLQYSGGFIKHYLCVMGYAIDSAGVKHVWLADSGFAPYGSWITFDQFATMIPPREYAYAADWMASTDATPSKPKETTVSVNYPKLALEQLAGSGEKNGEPTFTGWGIEDLIAKGRSNLQTYGSATLPQMLAIAHADTFRAIINEGKK
;
A
#
# COMPACT_ATOMS: atom_id res chain seq x y z
N MET A 1 9.91 9.06 12.60
CA MET A 1 9.19 8.53 13.77
C MET A 1 9.85 7.26 14.34
N GLU A 2 10.12 6.21 13.55
CA GLU A 2 10.72 4.97 14.07
C GLU A 2 12.05 5.17 14.81
N ASN A 3 13.00 5.89 14.22
CA ASN A 3 14.31 6.14 14.86
C ASN A 3 14.17 6.89 16.20
N ALA A 4 13.20 7.80 16.29
CA ALA A 4 12.89 8.52 17.52
C ALA A 4 12.32 7.59 18.60
N MET A 5 11.35 6.76 18.24
CA MET A 5 10.80 5.76 19.18
C MET A 5 11.87 4.77 19.68
N ARG A 6 12.85 4.40 18.84
CA ARG A 6 14.01 3.61 19.27
C ARG A 6 14.90 4.38 20.26
N ALA A 7 15.26 5.62 19.93
CA ALA A 7 16.05 6.47 20.80
C ALA A 7 15.33 6.75 22.14
N ALA A 8 13.99 6.67 22.15
CA ALA A 8 13.16 6.82 23.31
C ALA A 8 12.92 5.51 24.12
N ASN A 9 13.51 4.38 23.70
CA ASN A 9 13.27 3.05 24.28
C ASN A 9 11.78 2.65 24.32
N ILE A 10 11.06 2.97 23.24
CA ILE A 10 9.66 2.61 23.04
C ILE A 10 9.59 1.21 22.45
N THR A 11 9.71 0.23 23.33
CA THR A 11 9.89 -1.18 22.99
C THR A 11 8.65 -2.04 23.20
N THR A 12 7.63 -1.53 23.88
CA THR A 12 6.36 -2.24 24.11
C THR A 12 5.21 -1.55 23.38
N ALA A 13 4.20 -2.32 22.96
CA ALA A 13 3.01 -1.78 22.30
C ALA A 13 2.31 -0.72 23.18
N LEU A 14 2.37 -0.90 24.50
CA LEU A 14 1.79 0.04 25.45
C LEU A 14 2.59 1.36 25.53
N ARG A 15 3.92 1.29 25.63
CA ARG A 15 4.78 2.49 25.52
C ARG A 15 4.54 3.21 24.20
N ALA A 16 4.41 2.47 23.11
CA ALA A 16 4.13 3.03 21.78
C ALA A 16 2.77 3.72 21.73
N ALA A 17 1.75 3.14 22.37
CA ALA A 17 0.43 3.74 22.44
C ALA A 17 0.42 5.05 23.22
N HIS A 18 1.10 5.10 24.38
CA HIS A 18 1.26 6.32 25.17
C HIS A 18 2.09 7.38 24.45
N TRP A 19 3.21 6.98 23.83
CA TRP A 19 4.04 7.87 23.03
C TRP A 19 3.23 8.56 21.93
N CYS A 20 2.54 7.77 21.10
CA CYS A 20 1.76 8.28 19.97
C CYS A 20 0.56 9.13 20.43
N SER A 21 -0.09 8.77 21.53
CA SER A 21 -1.25 9.50 22.02
C SER A 21 -0.89 10.88 22.56
N GLN A 22 0.20 10.96 23.33
CA GLN A 22 0.69 12.20 23.92
C GLN A 22 1.22 13.13 22.84
N ILE A 23 2.09 12.63 21.96
CA ILE A 23 2.57 13.42 20.81
C ILE A 23 1.41 13.87 19.92
N GLY A 24 0.46 12.99 19.65
CA GLY A 24 -0.72 13.34 18.88
C GLY A 24 -1.56 14.44 19.53
N HIS A 25 -1.58 14.54 20.86
CA HIS A 25 -2.26 15.63 21.54
C HIS A 25 -1.46 16.94 21.43
N GLU A 26 -0.17 16.92 21.79
CA GLU A 26 0.69 18.13 21.81
C GLU A 26 0.81 18.81 20.44
N SER A 27 0.68 18.05 19.35
CA SER A 27 0.81 18.54 17.98
C SER A 27 -0.51 18.69 17.23
N VAL A 28 -1.65 18.48 17.89
CA VAL A 28 -2.99 18.45 17.27
C VAL A 28 -3.04 17.47 16.10
N GLY A 29 -2.59 16.24 16.34
CA GLY A 29 -2.54 15.18 15.32
C GLY A 29 -1.45 15.40 14.28
N LEU A 30 -0.29 15.94 14.68
CA LEU A 30 0.84 16.31 13.81
C LEU A 30 0.52 17.44 12.83
N GLN A 31 -0.58 18.17 13.03
CA GLN A 31 -0.91 19.34 12.23
C GLN A 31 0.05 20.50 12.48
N TYR A 32 0.54 20.64 13.72
CA TYR A 32 1.43 21.72 14.12
C TYR A 32 2.76 21.18 14.67
N MET A 33 3.84 21.51 13.96
CA MET A 33 5.23 21.26 14.36
C MET A 33 5.91 22.51 14.93
N GLU A 34 5.18 23.62 14.97
CA GLU A 34 5.60 24.91 15.48
C GLU A 34 4.45 25.51 16.27
N GLU A 35 4.77 26.12 17.40
CA GLU A 35 3.80 26.84 18.23
C GLU A 35 3.15 27.97 17.45
N ILE A 36 1.81 28.06 17.56
CA ILE A 36 0.99 29.08 16.89
C ILE A 36 1.23 30.46 17.52
N ALA A 37 1.43 30.52 18.83
CA ALA A 37 1.75 31.76 19.51
C ALA A 37 3.09 32.33 19.03
N SER A 38 3.25 33.65 19.12
CA SER A 38 4.46 34.34 18.66
C SER A 38 5.72 33.97 19.44
N GLY A 39 5.58 33.42 20.65
CA GLY A 39 6.68 33.16 21.58
C GLY A 39 7.19 34.41 22.31
N THR A 40 6.61 35.60 22.07
CA THR A 40 7.05 36.86 22.70
C THR A 40 6.97 36.81 24.23
N ALA A 41 6.02 36.05 24.79
CA ALA A 41 5.87 35.85 26.24
C ALA A 41 7.10 35.19 26.89
N TYR A 42 7.92 34.47 26.11
CA TYR A 42 9.13 33.81 26.56
C TYR A 42 10.39 34.69 26.46
N ASN A 43 10.26 35.97 26.10
CA ASN A 43 11.40 36.89 26.10
C ASN A 43 11.78 37.33 27.52
N PRO A 44 13.09 37.55 27.80
CA PRO A 44 13.53 38.19 29.02
C PRO A 44 12.90 39.58 29.22
N PRO A 45 12.73 40.05 30.46
CA PRO A 45 13.18 39.43 31.71
C PRO A 45 12.11 38.56 32.41
N SER A 46 11.10 38.04 31.68
CA SER A 46 9.98 37.32 32.30
C SER A 46 10.43 36.10 33.11
N ARG A 47 9.68 35.75 34.18
CA ARG A 47 9.97 34.53 34.97
C ARG A 47 9.96 33.27 34.10
N VAL A 48 9.11 33.25 33.07
CA VAL A 48 9.04 32.15 32.10
C VAL A 48 10.29 32.11 31.23
N ALA A 49 10.81 33.25 30.80
CA ALA A 49 12.09 33.31 30.07
C ALA A 49 13.24 32.73 30.91
N GLN A 50 13.28 33.07 32.20
CA GLN A 50 14.31 32.55 33.12
C GLN A 50 14.23 31.02 33.27
N SER A 51 13.03 30.44 33.43
CA SER A 51 12.87 28.98 33.54
C SER A 51 13.21 28.25 32.24
N LEU A 52 13.02 28.91 31.09
CA LEU A 52 13.38 28.42 29.76
C LEU A 52 14.85 28.67 29.38
N GLY A 53 15.62 29.32 30.26
CA GLY A 53 17.01 29.69 30.01
C GLY A 53 17.19 30.70 28.88
N ASN A 54 16.14 31.42 28.52
CA ASN A 54 16.19 32.51 27.56
C ASN A 54 16.85 33.72 28.23
N THR A 55 17.93 34.22 27.64
CA THR A 55 18.74 35.30 28.23
C THR A 55 18.94 36.48 27.28
N GLN A 56 18.58 36.33 26.01
CA GLN A 56 18.74 37.36 24.97
C GLN A 56 17.37 37.85 24.48
N ALA A 57 17.30 39.12 24.07
CA ALA A 57 16.13 39.65 23.40
C ALA A 57 15.88 38.86 22.10
N GLY A 58 14.63 38.44 21.88
CA GLY A 58 14.25 37.62 20.72
C GLY A 58 14.38 36.11 20.94
N ASP A 59 14.91 35.66 22.08
CA ASP A 59 14.97 34.24 22.42
C ASP A 59 13.60 33.58 22.46
N GLY A 60 12.56 34.32 22.87
CA GLY A 60 11.22 33.78 22.97
C GLY A 60 10.69 33.25 21.64
N PRO A 61 10.56 34.11 20.61
CA PRO A 61 10.21 33.66 19.26
C PRO A 61 11.22 32.68 18.64
N ARG A 62 12.52 32.81 18.95
CA ARG A 62 13.57 31.94 18.39
C ARG A 62 13.45 30.50 18.88
N TYR A 63 13.16 30.30 20.17
CA TYR A 63 13.05 29.00 20.83
C TYR A 63 11.62 28.68 21.29
N LYS A 64 10.60 29.20 20.62
CA LYS A 64 9.22 28.82 20.85
C LYS A 64 8.96 27.34 20.52
N GLY A 65 7.82 26.81 20.95
CA GLY A 65 7.46 25.40 20.82
C GLY A 65 7.74 24.87 19.42
N SER A 66 8.57 23.83 19.36
CA SER A 66 9.07 23.24 18.11
C SER A 66 9.03 21.72 18.17
N GLY A 67 8.68 21.10 17.05
CA GLY A 67 8.47 19.67 16.95
C GLY A 67 7.16 19.21 17.62
N PRO A 68 6.90 17.90 17.60
CA PRO A 68 5.60 17.35 17.91
C PRO A 68 5.36 17.20 19.43
N ILE A 69 6.39 17.45 20.26
CA ILE A 69 6.28 17.56 21.73
C ILE A 69 6.36 19.02 22.21
N GLN A 70 6.46 19.99 21.29
CA GLN A 70 6.61 21.42 21.58
C GLN A 70 7.86 21.75 22.44
N LEU A 71 9.04 21.33 21.99
CA LEU A 71 10.32 21.69 22.63
C LEU A 71 10.45 23.22 22.66
N THR A 72 10.60 23.79 23.86
CA THR A 72 10.56 25.24 24.09
C THR A 72 11.71 25.69 24.98
N GLY A 73 12.33 26.83 24.69
CA GLY A 73 13.37 27.47 25.50
C GLY A 73 14.80 27.13 25.11
N ARG A 74 15.69 28.13 25.17
CA ARG A 74 17.11 28.01 24.82
C ARG A 74 17.81 26.88 25.57
N SER A 75 17.55 26.73 26.88
CA SER A 75 18.18 25.68 27.69
C SER A 75 17.84 24.28 27.18
N ASN A 76 16.61 24.06 26.74
CA ASN A 76 16.14 22.78 26.22
C ASN A 76 16.72 22.48 24.83
N PHE A 77 16.82 23.46 23.94
CA PHE A 77 17.50 23.30 22.66
C PHE A 77 19.00 22.97 22.83
N ARG A 78 19.66 23.63 23.78
CA ARG A 78 21.06 23.32 24.15
C ARG A 78 21.20 21.89 24.67
N ALA A 79 20.33 21.49 25.60
CA ALA A 79 20.37 20.16 26.19
C ALA A 79 20.07 19.06 25.15
N PHE A 80 19.09 19.28 24.29
CA PHE A 80 18.79 18.40 23.16
C PHE A 80 19.98 18.26 22.20
N THR A 81 20.62 19.38 21.85
CA THR A 81 21.82 19.39 20.99
C THR A 81 22.91 18.49 21.57
N ARG A 82 23.28 18.71 22.84
CA ARG A 82 24.31 17.94 23.51
C ARG A 82 23.99 16.46 23.55
N TRP A 83 22.75 16.10 23.87
CA TRP A 83 22.32 14.71 23.90
C TRP A 83 22.37 14.07 22.50
N ALA A 84 21.84 14.74 21.48
CA ALA A 84 21.79 14.20 20.12
C ALA A 84 23.21 13.96 19.55
N GLN A 85 24.15 14.86 19.86
CA GLN A 85 25.55 14.71 19.51
C GLN A 85 26.23 13.60 20.31
N ALA A 86 26.02 13.54 21.62
CA ALA A 86 26.61 12.51 22.48
C ALA A 86 26.13 11.09 22.14
N GLN A 87 24.88 10.95 21.67
CA GLN A 87 24.32 9.68 21.20
C GLN A 87 24.68 9.36 19.73
N GLY A 88 25.47 10.21 19.06
CA GLY A 88 25.88 10.00 17.67
C GLY A 88 24.74 10.11 16.65
N HIS A 89 23.62 10.76 16.99
CA HIS A 89 22.49 10.91 16.08
C HIS A 89 22.75 11.95 14.99
N THR A 90 23.55 12.98 15.29
CA THR A 90 23.88 14.07 14.37
C THR A 90 25.04 14.91 14.93
N THR A 91 25.68 15.71 14.08
CA THR A 91 26.65 16.75 14.47
C THR A 91 26.04 18.16 14.48
N ILE A 92 24.76 18.30 14.13
CA ILE A 92 24.06 19.58 14.05
C ILE A 92 23.93 20.24 15.43
N ASP A 93 24.06 21.56 15.48
CA ASP A 93 23.75 22.39 16.65
C ASP A 93 22.35 23.00 16.53
N PHE A 94 21.40 22.48 17.32
CA PHE A 94 20.02 22.95 17.31
C PHE A 94 19.79 24.20 18.18
N GLU A 95 20.71 24.57 19.10
CA GLU A 95 20.66 25.89 19.73
C GLU A 95 21.01 26.97 18.69
N ALA A 96 22.00 26.71 17.84
CA ALA A 96 22.33 27.60 16.74
C ALA A 96 21.25 27.60 15.64
N GLN A 97 20.65 26.44 15.35
CA GLN A 97 19.70 26.23 14.24
C GLN A 97 18.34 25.68 14.71
N PRO A 98 17.59 26.39 15.58
CA PRO A 98 16.37 25.87 16.21
C PRO A 98 15.23 25.65 15.20
N GLN A 99 15.23 26.35 14.07
CA GLN A 99 14.27 26.18 12.99
C GLN A 99 14.26 24.77 12.40
N LEU A 100 15.35 24.02 12.49
CA LEU A 100 15.41 22.65 11.98
C LEU A 100 14.50 21.69 12.75
N VAL A 101 14.24 21.96 14.04
CA VAL A 101 13.37 21.12 14.88
C VAL A 101 11.90 21.21 14.44
N ARG A 102 11.50 22.34 13.84
CA ARG A 102 10.13 22.58 13.37
C ARG A 102 9.95 22.37 11.87
N SER A 103 10.98 22.58 11.05
CA SER A 103 10.89 22.42 9.58
C SER A 103 11.21 21.00 9.09
N ASP A 104 12.02 20.24 9.82
CA ASP A 104 12.36 18.86 9.47
C ASP A 104 11.82 17.90 10.54
N PRO A 105 10.79 17.09 10.20
CA PRO A 105 10.20 16.14 11.13
C PRO A 105 11.21 15.17 11.75
N ARG A 106 12.32 14.85 11.09
CA ARG A 106 13.35 13.96 11.65
C ARG A 106 13.88 14.50 12.97
N TRP A 107 14.18 15.80 13.03
CA TRP A 107 14.72 16.46 14.21
C TRP A 107 13.65 16.75 15.25
N GLY A 108 12.45 17.13 14.82
CA GLY A 108 11.30 17.29 15.72
C GLY A 108 10.99 16.01 16.50
N PHE A 109 10.90 14.86 15.82
CA PHE A 109 10.68 13.58 16.49
C PHE A 109 11.87 13.15 17.36
N LEU A 110 13.10 13.44 16.95
CA LEU A 110 14.28 13.14 17.77
C LEU A 110 14.31 14.00 19.05
N ALA A 111 13.91 15.26 18.98
CA ALA A 111 13.72 16.13 20.15
C ALA A 111 12.69 15.57 21.14
N ALA A 112 11.60 14.98 20.63
CA ALA A 112 10.65 14.26 21.48
C ALA A 112 11.31 13.08 22.22
N SER A 113 12.32 12.44 21.63
CA SER A 113 13.04 11.30 22.23
C SER A 113 13.91 11.73 23.39
N TRP A 114 14.64 12.83 23.22
CA TRP A 114 15.36 13.47 24.31
C TRP A 114 14.40 13.89 25.43
N TYR A 115 13.30 14.56 25.10
CA TYR A 115 12.35 15.01 26.12
C TYR A 115 11.83 13.83 26.94
N TRP A 116 11.46 12.75 26.25
CA TRP A 116 10.86 11.59 26.87
C TRP A 116 11.80 10.75 27.72
N THR A 117 13.09 10.67 27.35
CA THR A 117 14.06 9.82 28.05
C THR A 117 14.97 10.57 29.01
N VAL A 118 15.26 11.83 28.71
CA VAL A 118 16.23 12.63 29.48
C VAL A 118 15.52 13.71 30.28
N ALA A 119 14.63 14.49 29.65
CA ALA A 119 13.91 15.54 30.38
C ALA A 119 12.83 14.97 31.32
N ARG A 120 12.31 13.78 31.01
CA ARG A 120 11.25 13.08 31.77
C ARG A 120 11.52 11.57 31.89
N PRO A 121 12.61 11.16 32.57
CA PRO A 121 13.13 9.78 32.52
C PRO A 121 12.14 8.71 33.01
N ASN A 122 11.16 9.08 33.84
CA ASN A 122 10.18 8.13 34.39
C ASN A 122 9.01 7.81 33.42
N LEU A 123 8.90 8.49 32.27
CA LEU A 123 7.73 8.34 31.39
C LEU A 123 7.50 6.90 30.93
N ASN A 124 8.55 6.19 30.57
CA ASN A 124 8.41 4.79 30.14
C ASN A 124 7.83 3.90 31.26
N GLY A 125 8.26 4.08 32.51
CA GLY A 125 7.69 3.36 33.65
C GLY A 125 6.22 3.70 33.89
N LEU A 126 5.83 4.97 33.72
CA LEU A 126 4.43 5.39 33.81
C LEU A 126 3.57 4.80 32.69
N CYS A 127 4.14 4.66 31.49
CA CYS A 127 3.49 4.00 30.36
C CYS A 127 3.29 2.51 30.61
N ASP A 128 4.30 1.84 31.20
CA ASP A 128 4.21 0.41 31.53
C ASP A 128 3.14 0.13 32.60
N ALA A 129 2.95 1.07 33.54
CA ALA A 129 1.85 1.04 34.50
C ALA A 129 0.49 1.47 33.91
N ASP A 130 0.44 1.76 32.61
CA ASP A 130 -0.73 2.25 31.87
C ASP A 130 -1.38 3.52 32.47
N ASN A 131 -0.59 4.34 33.17
CA ASN A 131 -1.10 5.47 33.94
C ASN A 131 -1.09 6.76 33.12
N VAL A 132 -2.11 6.92 32.28
CA VAL A 132 -2.27 8.08 31.38
C VAL A 132 -2.32 9.41 32.12
N ASP A 133 -2.84 9.44 33.35
CA ASP A 133 -2.94 10.66 34.15
C ASP A 133 -1.56 11.11 34.62
N ALA A 134 -0.76 10.19 35.16
CA ALA A 134 0.62 10.47 35.55
C ALA A 134 1.50 10.83 34.35
N VAL A 135 1.34 10.15 33.20
CA VAL A 135 2.03 10.50 31.94
C VAL A 135 1.69 11.92 31.52
N THR A 136 0.40 12.28 31.57
CA THR A 136 -0.08 13.62 31.20
C THR A 136 0.46 14.70 32.13
N ILE A 137 0.44 14.46 33.45
CA ILE A 137 1.02 15.37 34.44
C ILE A 137 2.53 15.54 34.21
N ALA A 138 3.25 14.47 33.89
CA ALA A 138 4.69 14.56 33.63
C ALA A 138 5.01 15.44 32.40
N ILE A 139 4.18 15.38 31.35
CA ILE A 139 4.39 16.15 30.11
C ILE A 139 3.90 17.60 30.25
N ASN A 140 2.67 17.79 30.75
CA ASN A 140 1.98 19.08 30.76
C ASN A 140 2.16 19.87 32.07
N GLY A 141 2.55 19.20 33.16
CA GLY A 141 2.54 19.78 34.51
C GLY A 141 1.14 19.79 35.16
N GLY A 142 0.16 19.13 34.54
CA GLY A 142 -1.22 19.03 35.01
C GLY A 142 -2.05 18.11 34.11
N THR A 143 -3.38 18.13 34.24
CA THR A 143 -4.30 17.23 33.49
C THR A 143 -4.97 17.91 32.29
N ASN A 144 -4.37 18.98 31.75
CA ASN A 144 -4.93 19.68 30.61
C ASN A 144 -5.05 18.75 29.38
N GLY A 145 -6.24 18.73 28.80
CA GLY A 145 -6.53 17.89 27.63
C GLY A 145 -6.65 16.39 27.92
N ILE A 146 -6.79 15.97 29.20
CA ILE A 146 -6.75 14.55 29.57
C ILE A 146 -7.81 13.69 28.85
N ALA A 147 -9.00 14.24 28.57
CA ALA A 147 -10.04 13.52 27.84
C ALA A 147 -9.60 13.16 26.40
N ASP A 148 -8.97 14.10 25.68
CA ASP A 148 -8.45 13.85 24.33
C ASP A 148 -7.26 12.88 24.36
N ARG A 149 -6.36 13.01 25.34
CA ARG A 149 -5.23 12.08 25.53
C ARG A 149 -5.71 10.65 25.78
N ARG A 150 -6.73 10.46 26.63
CA ARG A 150 -7.39 9.16 26.86
C ARG A 150 -8.02 8.60 25.58
N ALA A 151 -8.73 9.43 24.82
CA ALA A 151 -9.34 9.03 23.56
C ALA A 151 -8.29 8.62 22.50
N ARG A 152 -7.19 9.37 22.38
CA ARG A 152 -6.05 9.03 21.52
C ARG A 152 -5.36 7.75 21.97
N LEU A 153 -5.17 7.57 23.28
CA LEU A 153 -4.55 6.38 23.85
C LEU A 153 -5.37 5.13 23.53
N ALA A 154 -6.70 5.17 23.70
CA ALA A 154 -7.58 4.07 23.33
C ALA A 154 -7.43 3.68 21.85
N ARG A 155 -7.42 4.67 20.94
CA ARG A 155 -7.17 4.43 19.51
C ARG A 155 -5.78 3.81 19.25
N CYS A 156 -4.75 4.30 19.95
CA CYS A 156 -3.39 3.80 19.78
C CYS A 156 -3.23 2.37 20.33
N LYS A 157 -3.88 2.02 21.45
CA LYS A 157 -3.91 0.66 21.99
C LYS A 157 -4.52 -0.33 21.00
N ASN A 158 -5.58 0.06 20.28
CA ASN A 158 -6.17 -0.77 19.23
C ASN A 158 -5.22 -1.06 18.06
N LEU A 159 -4.18 -0.25 17.86
CA LEU A 159 -3.13 -0.52 16.86
C LEU A 159 -2.08 -1.52 17.38
N GLY A 160 -1.91 -1.64 18.70
CA GLY A 160 -1.04 -2.63 19.33
C GLY A 160 0.40 -2.60 18.81
N THR A 161 0.95 -3.77 18.47
CA THR A 161 2.33 -3.93 17.97
C THR A 161 2.57 -3.27 16.61
N ARG A 162 1.52 -2.83 15.90
CA ARG A 162 1.67 -2.04 14.65
C ARG A 162 2.35 -0.70 14.89
N LEU A 163 2.31 -0.18 16.12
CA LEU A 163 2.98 1.05 16.50
C LEU A 163 4.47 0.86 16.82
N LEU A 164 4.94 -0.38 17.03
CA LEU A 164 6.32 -0.61 17.44
C LEU A 164 7.31 -0.32 16.30
N PRO A 165 8.47 0.28 16.61
CA PRO A 165 9.59 0.37 15.67
C PRO A 165 10.00 -1.01 15.19
N SER A 166 10.41 -1.12 13.94
CA SER A 166 10.56 -2.40 13.23
C SER A 166 11.48 -3.45 13.89
N ALA A 167 12.42 -3.08 14.79
CA ALA A 167 13.23 -4.03 15.57
C ALA A 167 12.81 -4.19 17.04
N ALA A 168 11.93 -3.33 17.55
CA ALA A 168 11.29 -3.53 18.85
C ALA A 168 10.13 -4.55 18.79
N LYS A 169 9.72 -4.96 17.58
CA LYS A 169 8.76 -6.05 17.34
C LYS A 169 9.28 -7.46 17.72
N GLY A 170 10.39 -7.56 18.46
CA GLY A 170 10.97 -8.84 18.91
C GLY A 170 11.35 -9.81 17.79
N GLY A 171 11.45 -9.32 16.55
CA GLY A 171 11.85 -10.11 15.40
C GLY A 171 13.32 -9.91 15.11
N THR A 172 14.05 -11.01 14.98
CA THR A 172 15.08 -11.16 13.94
C THR A 172 14.72 -10.29 12.73
N PRO A 173 15.66 -9.57 12.08
CA PRO A 173 15.36 -8.82 10.87
C PRO A 173 14.47 -9.70 9.99
N VAL A 174 13.21 -9.31 9.82
CA VAL A 174 12.32 -10.06 8.93
C VAL A 174 12.97 -9.83 7.58
N ALA A 175 13.69 -10.83 7.09
CA ALA A 175 14.22 -10.82 5.75
C ALA A 175 13.05 -10.37 4.86
N THR A 176 13.25 -9.35 4.03
CA THR A 176 12.22 -8.92 3.09
C THR A 176 11.72 -10.16 2.37
N VAL A 177 10.48 -10.55 2.64
CA VAL A 177 9.88 -11.70 1.97
C VAL A 177 9.14 -11.13 0.80
N GLU A 178 9.57 -11.44 -0.41
CA GLU A 178 8.79 -11.15 -1.61
C GLU A 178 8.52 -12.47 -2.32
N LYS A 179 7.25 -12.73 -2.61
CA LYS A 179 6.86 -13.80 -3.51
C LYS A 179 5.85 -13.27 -4.48
N ARG A 180 6.24 -13.24 -5.75
CA ARG A 180 5.37 -12.93 -6.88
C ARG A 180 5.32 -14.13 -7.79
N LEU A 181 4.12 -14.51 -8.22
CA LEU A 181 3.96 -15.53 -9.23
C LEU A 181 4.55 -15.02 -10.53
N ASP A 182 5.21 -15.92 -11.26
CA ASP A 182 5.67 -15.64 -12.60
C ASP A 182 4.52 -15.90 -13.58
N TYR A 183 4.13 -14.87 -14.34
CA TYR A 183 3.08 -14.95 -15.34
C TYR A 183 3.27 -13.83 -16.37
N SER A 184 2.81 -14.07 -17.59
CA SER A 184 2.92 -13.06 -18.66
C SER A 184 2.03 -11.86 -18.33
N ARG A 185 2.61 -10.66 -18.42
CA ARG A 185 1.88 -9.40 -18.24
C ARG A 185 1.34 -8.81 -19.54
N ALA A 186 1.68 -9.41 -20.68
CA ALA A 186 1.27 -8.94 -22.01
C ALA A 186 -0.25 -9.06 -22.24
N GLN A 187 -0.91 -9.94 -21.47
CA GLN A 187 -2.32 -10.29 -21.61
C GLN A 187 -3.19 -9.76 -20.47
N ILE A 188 -2.66 -8.85 -19.66
CA ILE A 188 -3.41 -8.35 -18.50
C ILE A 188 -4.52 -7.40 -18.93
N ALA A 189 -4.33 -6.59 -19.99
CA ALA A 189 -5.38 -5.68 -20.41
C ALA A 189 -6.62 -6.46 -20.89
N GLN A 190 -7.75 -6.24 -20.23
CA GLN A 190 -9.02 -6.89 -20.59
C GLN A 190 -9.50 -6.48 -21.99
N ASP A 191 -10.08 -7.42 -22.75
CA ASP A 191 -10.47 -7.17 -24.14
C ASP A 191 -11.66 -6.19 -24.24
N THR A 192 -12.50 -6.13 -23.21
CA THR A 192 -13.63 -5.18 -23.12
C THR A 192 -13.76 -4.60 -21.72
N TYR A 193 -14.35 -3.40 -21.57
CA TYR A 193 -14.46 -2.73 -20.27
C TYR A 193 -15.28 -3.50 -19.21
N TYR A 194 -16.07 -4.51 -19.61
CA TYR A 194 -16.92 -5.33 -18.73
C TYR A 194 -16.38 -6.77 -18.52
N TRP A 195 -15.23 -7.13 -19.10
CA TRP A 195 -14.64 -8.48 -19.00
C TRP A 195 -13.59 -8.64 -17.89
N CYS A 196 -13.60 -7.80 -16.86
CA CYS A 196 -12.68 -7.95 -15.73
C CYS A 196 -12.76 -9.33 -15.04
N GLY A 197 -13.93 -9.99 -15.02
CA GLY A 197 -14.07 -11.37 -14.54
C GLY A 197 -13.36 -12.40 -15.44
N PRO A 198 -13.68 -12.47 -16.74
CA PRO A 198 -12.93 -13.26 -17.72
C PRO A 198 -11.41 -13.04 -17.70
N ALA A 199 -10.95 -11.79 -17.70
CA ALA A 199 -9.54 -11.44 -17.64
C ALA A 199 -8.86 -11.95 -16.36
N THR A 200 -9.55 -11.84 -15.21
CA THR A 200 -9.09 -12.39 -13.93
C THR A 200 -8.94 -13.92 -14.01
N ALA A 201 -9.94 -14.62 -14.55
CA ALA A 201 -9.86 -16.07 -14.73
C ALA A 201 -8.74 -16.48 -15.70
N GLN A 202 -8.58 -15.76 -16.80
CA GLN A 202 -7.52 -15.99 -17.79
C GLN A 202 -6.14 -15.88 -17.14
N THR A 203 -5.89 -14.79 -16.41
CA THR A 203 -4.61 -14.54 -15.73
C THR A 203 -4.27 -15.68 -14.75
N LEU A 204 -5.24 -16.13 -13.95
CA LEU A 204 -5.04 -17.22 -12.99
C LEU A 204 -4.80 -18.58 -13.66
N ILE A 205 -5.54 -18.89 -14.73
CA ILE A 205 -5.35 -20.13 -15.51
C ILE A 205 -3.97 -20.12 -16.18
N GLN A 206 -3.61 -19.02 -16.81
CA GLN A 206 -2.33 -18.87 -17.51
C GLN A 206 -1.16 -18.96 -16.53
N ALA A 207 -1.23 -18.27 -15.40
CA ALA A 207 -0.20 -18.33 -14.37
C ALA A 207 0.00 -19.76 -13.82
N ARG A 208 -1.08 -20.55 -13.73
CA ARG A 208 -1.01 -21.91 -13.20
C ARG A 208 -0.54 -22.94 -14.22
N THR A 209 -1.00 -22.82 -15.46
CA THR A 209 -0.87 -23.89 -16.47
C THR A 209 0.08 -23.54 -17.60
N GLY A 210 0.46 -22.27 -17.74
CA GLY A 210 1.11 -21.73 -18.94
C GLY A 210 0.16 -21.59 -20.13
N ASN A 211 -1.05 -22.15 -20.06
CA ASN A 211 -2.01 -22.18 -21.17
C ASN A 211 -2.90 -20.94 -21.15
N MET A 212 -3.05 -20.31 -22.32
CA MET A 212 -3.97 -19.20 -22.49
C MET A 212 -5.33 -19.69 -22.96
N VAL A 213 -6.39 -19.10 -22.40
CA VAL A 213 -7.78 -19.32 -22.79
C VAL A 213 -8.37 -17.98 -23.16
N ALA A 214 -8.93 -17.82 -24.35
CA ALA A 214 -9.52 -16.56 -24.79
C ALA A 214 -10.59 -16.04 -23.81
N GLU A 215 -10.63 -14.73 -23.57
CA GLU A 215 -11.61 -14.11 -22.66
C GLU A 215 -13.04 -14.35 -23.13
N SER A 216 -13.29 -14.44 -24.44
CA SER A 216 -14.60 -14.77 -25.02
C SER A 216 -15.11 -16.17 -24.59
N VAL A 217 -14.22 -17.16 -24.53
CA VAL A 217 -14.54 -18.51 -24.04
C VAL A 217 -14.85 -18.46 -22.56
N LEU A 218 -14.04 -17.76 -21.78
CA LEU A 218 -14.24 -17.60 -20.33
C LEU A 218 -15.50 -16.79 -20.03
N ALA A 219 -15.82 -15.77 -20.82
CA ALA A 219 -17.04 -14.98 -20.70
C ALA A 219 -18.28 -15.85 -20.88
N LYS A 220 -18.29 -16.76 -21.87
CA LYS A 220 -19.37 -17.73 -22.06
C LYS A 220 -19.50 -18.68 -20.87
N GLU A 221 -18.38 -19.17 -20.32
CA GLU A 221 -18.40 -20.09 -19.17
C GLU A 221 -18.78 -19.42 -17.85
N LEU A 222 -18.39 -18.15 -17.68
CA LEU A 222 -18.73 -17.33 -16.52
C LEU A 222 -20.17 -16.79 -16.58
N GLY A 223 -20.81 -16.85 -17.75
CA GLY A 223 -22.09 -16.17 -18.00
C GLY A 223 -21.96 -14.64 -17.95
N THR A 224 -20.80 -14.11 -18.33
CA THR A 224 -20.53 -12.66 -18.37
C THR A 224 -21.37 -12.00 -19.47
N THR A 225 -22.05 -10.91 -19.12
CA THR A 225 -22.82 -10.08 -20.06
C THR A 225 -22.22 -8.68 -20.14
N VAL A 226 -22.83 -7.76 -20.89
CA VAL A 226 -22.46 -6.33 -20.89
C VAL A 226 -22.58 -5.69 -19.49
N ASN A 227 -23.35 -6.29 -18.58
CA ASN A 227 -23.44 -5.86 -17.18
C ASN A 227 -22.31 -6.44 -16.30
N GLY A 228 -21.37 -7.18 -16.89
CA GLY A 228 -20.26 -7.85 -16.20
C GLY A 228 -20.57 -9.27 -15.73
N THR A 229 -19.68 -9.80 -14.88
CA THR A 229 -19.83 -11.09 -14.21
C THR A 229 -20.53 -10.91 -12.86
N ASN A 230 -21.52 -11.74 -12.55
CA ASN A 230 -22.40 -11.57 -11.38
C ASN A 230 -21.71 -11.73 -10.02
N GLY A 231 -20.59 -12.46 -9.94
CA GLY A 231 -19.89 -12.68 -8.68
C GLY A 231 -18.55 -13.40 -8.85
N VAL A 232 -17.80 -13.48 -7.75
CA VAL A 232 -16.53 -14.21 -7.73
C VAL A 232 -16.76 -15.73 -7.71
N VAL A 233 -17.97 -16.19 -7.37
CA VAL A 233 -18.34 -17.61 -7.40
C VAL A 233 -18.32 -18.19 -8.82
N GLN A 234 -18.72 -17.42 -9.84
CA GLN A 234 -18.59 -17.85 -11.23
C GLN A 234 -17.12 -18.07 -11.59
N ILE A 235 -16.24 -17.15 -11.16
CA ILE A 235 -14.79 -17.27 -11.35
C ILE A 235 -14.26 -18.53 -10.67
N ALA A 236 -14.62 -18.76 -9.41
CA ALA A 236 -14.23 -19.96 -8.67
C ALA A 236 -14.69 -21.26 -9.36
N ASN A 237 -15.91 -21.30 -9.89
CA ASN A 237 -16.45 -22.47 -10.59
C ASN A 237 -15.68 -22.77 -11.88
N VAL A 238 -15.37 -21.75 -12.68
CA VAL A 238 -14.57 -21.91 -13.90
C VAL A 238 -13.15 -22.35 -13.58
N LEU A 239 -12.53 -21.79 -12.54
CA LEU A 239 -11.21 -22.21 -12.09
C LEU A 239 -11.20 -23.66 -11.60
N ASN A 240 -12.16 -24.07 -10.78
CA ASN A 240 -12.32 -25.47 -10.37
C ASN A 240 -12.47 -26.40 -11.57
N LYS A 241 -13.28 -26.03 -12.55
CA LYS A 241 -13.50 -26.83 -13.77
C LYS A 241 -12.24 -26.97 -14.62
N ARG A 242 -11.48 -25.88 -14.80
CA ARG A 242 -10.35 -25.83 -15.75
C ARG A 242 -9.03 -26.26 -15.16
N ILE A 243 -8.77 -25.89 -13.91
CA ILE A 243 -7.46 -26.09 -13.28
C ILE A 243 -7.55 -26.88 -11.98
N GLY A 244 -8.75 -27.08 -11.41
CA GLY A 244 -8.92 -27.74 -10.10
C GLY A 244 -8.56 -26.80 -8.94
N GLY A 245 -8.17 -27.36 -7.79
CA GLY A 245 -7.64 -26.59 -6.65
C GLY A 245 -8.64 -26.23 -5.56
N GLY A 246 -9.86 -26.75 -5.63
CA GLY A 246 -10.86 -26.59 -4.56
C GLY A 246 -11.14 -25.13 -4.26
N TRP A 247 -11.33 -24.30 -5.29
CA TRP A 247 -11.60 -22.88 -5.15
C TRP A 247 -12.84 -22.66 -4.33
N LYS A 248 -12.68 -21.89 -3.24
CA LYS A 248 -13.74 -21.49 -2.33
C LYS A 248 -13.89 -19.98 -2.38
N VAL A 249 -15.10 -19.52 -2.12
CA VAL A 249 -15.43 -18.10 -1.98
C VAL A 249 -15.47 -17.74 -0.51
N ALA A 250 -14.91 -16.59 -0.15
CA ALA A 250 -14.99 -16.02 1.19
C ALA A 250 -15.56 -14.61 1.13
N ALA A 251 -16.56 -14.35 1.96
CA ALA A 251 -17.17 -13.04 2.10
C ALA A 251 -16.36 -12.11 3.01
N MET A 252 -16.41 -10.81 2.72
CA MET A 252 -15.90 -9.73 3.55
C MET A 252 -17.02 -8.72 3.87
N PRO A 253 -18.01 -9.10 4.72
CA PRO A 253 -19.22 -8.31 4.94
C PRO A 253 -19.03 -6.96 5.66
N ASN A 254 -17.89 -6.71 6.31
CA ASN A 254 -17.71 -5.51 7.14
C ASN A 254 -16.85 -4.49 6.41
N ASP A 255 -17.32 -3.23 6.35
CA ASP A 255 -16.59 -2.10 5.81
C ASP A 255 -16.43 -1.01 6.89
N PRO A 256 -15.22 -0.76 7.44
CA PRO A 256 -13.96 -1.43 7.11
C PRO A 256 -13.89 -2.87 7.67
N PRO A 257 -13.03 -3.73 7.11
CA PRO A 257 -12.93 -5.11 7.56
C PRO A 257 -12.26 -5.23 8.93
N ASN A 258 -12.77 -6.16 9.74
CA ASN A 258 -12.25 -6.43 11.07
C ASN A 258 -10.92 -7.21 11.03
N ALA A 259 -10.31 -7.39 12.21
CA ALA A 259 -9.00 -8.04 12.34
C ALA A 259 -9.01 -9.49 11.84
N ASP A 260 -10.07 -10.26 12.11
CA ASP A 260 -10.17 -11.66 11.69
C ASP A 260 -10.34 -11.80 10.18
N GLN A 261 -11.14 -10.92 9.57
CA GLN A 261 -11.30 -10.86 8.11
C GLN A 261 -9.97 -10.55 7.43
N LYS A 262 -9.22 -9.58 7.96
CA LYS A 262 -7.87 -9.25 7.48
C LYS A 262 -6.90 -10.42 7.67
N LYS A 263 -6.92 -11.08 8.82
CA LYS A 263 -6.06 -12.24 9.09
C LYS A 263 -6.34 -13.38 8.11
N LEU A 264 -7.61 -13.77 7.95
CA LEU A 264 -8.00 -14.84 7.02
C LEU A 264 -7.68 -14.49 5.57
N LEU A 265 -7.91 -13.24 5.15
CA LEU A 265 -7.54 -12.79 3.81
C LEU A 265 -6.04 -12.92 3.58
N TRP A 266 -5.22 -12.45 4.52
CA TRP A 266 -3.76 -12.55 4.42
C TRP A 266 -3.29 -14.01 4.35
N ASP A 267 -3.78 -14.87 5.26
CA ASP A 267 -3.40 -16.28 5.32
C ASP A 267 -3.76 -17.02 4.02
N ARG A 268 -4.92 -16.69 3.43
CA ARG A 268 -5.36 -17.26 2.14
C ARG A 268 -4.56 -16.75 0.95
N ILE A 269 -4.17 -15.46 0.94
CA ILE A 269 -3.27 -14.93 -0.08
C ILE A 269 -1.91 -15.63 0.00
N VAL A 270 -1.29 -15.66 1.19
CA VAL A 270 0.02 -16.30 1.37
C VAL A 270 -0.05 -17.79 1.03
N GLY A 271 -1.07 -18.51 1.51
CA GLY A 271 -1.27 -19.93 1.22
C GLY A 271 -1.44 -20.21 -0.27
N SER A 272 -2.27 -19.43 -0.96
CA SER A 272 -2.51 -19.58 -2.41
C SER A 272 -1.24 -19.30 -3.21
N ILE A 273 -0.56 -18.17 -2.94
CA ILE A 273 0.67 -17.80 -3.64
C ILE A 273 1.77 -18.84 -3.38
N ASN A 274 1.83 -19.40 -2.17
CA ASN A 274 2.74 -20.50 -1.86
C ASN A 274 2.40 -21.78 -2.61
N GLY A 275 1.11 -22.06 -2.82
CA GLY A 275 0.57 -23.07 -3.72
C GLY A 275 0.80 -22.81 -5.20
N ARG A 276 1.48 -21.73 -5.58
CA ARG A 276 1.70 -21.26 -6.95
C ARG A 276 0.40 -20.94 -7.69
N VAL A 277 -0.52 -20.24 -7.02
CA VAL A 277 -1.77 -19.74 -7.63
C VAL A 277 -2.20 -18.42 -6.98
N GLY A 278 -2.79 -17.51 -7.76
CA GLY A 278 -3.27 -16.23 -7.24
C GLY A 278 -4.61 -16.32 -6.51
N VAL A 279 -5.10 -15.17 -6.05
CA VAL A 279 -6.43 -15.00 -5.46
C VAL A 279 -7.24 -14.07 -6.38
N ALA A 280 -8.49 -14.42 -6.70
CA ALA A 280 -9.40 -13.52 -7.40
C ALA A 280 -10.17 -12.67 -6.38
N ALA A 281 -10.26 -11.36 -6.59
CA ALA A 281 -10.98 -10.46 -5.69
C ALA A 281 -12.00 -9.63 -6.44
N ASN A 282 -13.20 -9.50 -5.86
CA ASN A 282 -14.21 -8.53 -6.28
C ASN A 282 -14.02 -7.26 -5.43
N ILE A 283 -13.70 -6.14 -6.06
CA ILE A 283 -13.39 -4.89 -5.39
C ILE A 283 -14.40 -3.79 -5.72
N TRP A 284 -14.76 -3.03 -4.69
CA TRP A 284 -15.69 -1.92 -4.71
C TRP A 284 -15.00 -0.69 -4.12
N VAL A 285 -14.53 0.21 -4.98
CA VAL A 285 -13.54 1.24 -4.61
C VAL A 285 -14.07 2.64 -4.93
N PRO A 286 -14.40 3.46 -3.91
CA PRO A 286 -14.69 4.88 -4.13
C PRO A 286 -13.42 5.67 -4.48
N PRO A 287 -13.53 6.88 -5.08
CA PRO A 287 -12.38 7.74 -5.39
C PRO A 287 -11.43 8.01 -4.23
N SER A 288 -11.96 8.11 -3.01
CA SER A 288 -11.17 8.32 -1.79
C SER A 288 -10.27 7.14 -1.43
N ASN A 289 -10.54 5.95 -1.97
CA ASN A 289 -9.81 4.71 -1.68
C ASN A 289 -9.06 4.15 -2.90
N TYR A 290 -8.85 4.95 -3.95
CA TYR A 290 -8.07 4.50 -5.10
C TYR A 290 -6.67 3.99 -4.68
N PRO A 291 -6.23 2.84 -5.25
CA PRO A 291 -5.02 2.14 -4.84
C PRO A 291 -3.78 3.04 -4.92
N LYS A 292 -2.99 3.04 -3.85
CA LYS A 292 -1.72 3.77 -3.77
C LYS A 292 -0.56 2.80 -3.87
N ALA A 293 0.35 3.09 -4.80
CA ALA A 293 1.56 2.34 -4.99
C ALA A 293 2.37 2.30 -3.68
N SER A 294 3.00 1.17 -3.43
CA SER A 294 3.80 0.91 -2.24
C SER A 294 4.94 -0.04 -2.56
N TYR A 295 5.81 -0.31 -1.59
CA TYR A 295 6.94 -1.21 -1.74
C TYR A 295 7.80 -0.81 -2.96
N THR A 296 7.99 -1.68 -3.94
CA THR A 296 8.80 -1.42 -5.13
C THR A 296 8.02 -0.76 -6.28
N SER A 297 6.71 -0.60 -6.16
CA SER A 297 5.92 0.13 -7.16
C SER A 297 5.93 1.64 -6.90
N THR A 298 6.19 2.40 -7.95
CA THR A 298 6.22 3.88 -7.92
C THR A 298 5.01 4.52 -8.62
N GLN A 299 4.22 3.73 -9.36
CA GLN A 299 3.05 4.20 -10.11
C GLN A 299 1.76 3.61 -9.54
N ASN A 300 0.79 4.49 -9.27
CA ASN A 300 -0.57 4.10 -8.89
C ASN A 300 -1.29 3.45 -10.07
N LEU A 301 -2.20 2.50 -9.80
CA LEU A 301 -3.16 2.08 -10.81
C LEU A 301 -4.07 3.27 -11.14
N GLN A 302 -4.28 3.52 -12.42
CA GLN A 302 -4.96 4.71 -12.97
C GLN A 302 -6.48 4.59 -12.88
N TYR A 303 -7.00 4.36 -11.68
CA TYR A 303 -8.43 4.28 -11.42
C TYR A 303 -9.07 5.64 -11.73
N SER A 304 -10.17 5.61 -12.48
CA SER A 304 -10.89 6.82 -12.93
C SER A 304 -12.35 6.48 -13.21
N GLY A 305 -13.23 7.47 -13.35
CA GLY A 305 -14.65 7.24 -13.63
C GLY A 305 -15.55 7.05 -12.40
N GLY A 306 -15.06 7.37 -11.19
CA GLY A 306 -15.88 7.43 -9.98
C GLY A 306 -15.82 6.17 -9.13
N PHE A 307 -16.96 5.58 -8.81
CA PHE A 307 -16.99 4.36 -8.00
C PHE A 307 -16.64 3.14 -8.87
N ILE A 308 -15.53 2.48 -8.58
CA ILE A 308 -15.05 1.33 -9.35
C ILE A 308 -15.64 0.04 -8.79
N LYS A 309 -16.26 -0.75 -9.66
CA LYS A 309 -16.64 -2.14 -9.40
C LYS A 309 -15.85 -3.02 -10.36
N HIS A 310 -14.95 -3.85 -9.85
CA HIS A 310 -13.96 -4.51 -10.68
C HIS A 310 -13.53 -5.87 -10.10
N TYR A 311 -13.13 -6.79 -10.97
CA TYR A 311 -12.45 -8.03 -10.57
C TYR A 311 -10.98 -7.93 -10.92
N LEU A 312 -10.11 -8.32 -9.99
CA LEU A 312 -8.67 -8.37 -10.23
C LEU A 312 -8.03 -9.58 -9.55
N CYS A 313 -6.74 -9.79 -9.81
CA CYS A 313 -5.98 -10.87 -9.21
C CYS A 313 -4.96 -10.33 -8.21
N VAL A 314 -4.83 -10.98 -7.06
CA VAL A 314 -3.63 -10.87 -6.22
C VAL A 314 -2.66 -11.95 -6.64
N MET A 315 -1.50 -11.54 -7.19
CA MET A 315 -0.49 -12.44 -7.77
C MET A 315 0.84 -12.42 -7.03
N GLY A 316 0.91 -11.76 -5.89
CA GLY A 316 2.08 -11.78 -5.03
C GLY A 316 1.83 -11.14 -3.67
N TYR A 317 2.72 -11.43 -2.73
CA TYR A 317 2.78 -10.77 -1.44
C TYR A 317 4.22 -10.37 -1.13
N ALA A 318 4.36 -9.29 -0.36
CA ALA A 318 5.63 -8.93 0.23
C ALA A 318 5.47 -8.52 1.70
N ILE A 319 6.53 -8.72 2.48
CA ILE A 319 6.70 -8.15 3.81
C ILE A 319 8.00 -7.37 3.74
N ASP A 320 7.92 -6.04 3.84
CA ASP A 320 9.10 -5.19 3.78
C ASP A 320 9.93 -5.28 5.08
N SER A 321 11.08 -4.61 5.10
CA SER A 321 11.96 -4.57 6.27
C SER A 321 11.33 -3.89 7.50
N ALA A 322 10.23 -3.14 7.32
CA ALA A 322 9.44 -2.56 8.40
C ALA A 322 8.32 -3.51 8.91
N GLY A 323 8.16 -4.67 8.27
CA GLY A 323 7.09 -5.62 8.52
C GLY A 323 5.74 -5.18 7.93
N VAL A 324 5.73 -4.20 7.04
CA VAL A 324 4.53 -3.79 6.30
C VAL A 324 4.23 -4.84 5.25
N LYS A 325 2.97 -5.25 5.21
CA LYS A 325 2.46 -6.24 4.26
C LYS A 325 2.02 -5.53 2.98
N HIS A 326 2.44 -6.08 1.84
CA HIS A 326 2.09 -5.61 0.52
C HIS A 326 1.52 -6.75 -0.31
N VAL A 327 0.69 -6.41 -1.28
CA VAL A 327 0.15 -7.35 -2.26
C VAL A 327 0.38 -6.81 -3.67
N TRP A 328 0.75 -7.69 -4.58
CA TRP A 328 0.88 -7.35 -6.00
C TRP A 328 -0.45 -7.59 -6.69
N LEU A 329 -1.08 -6.51 -7.14
CA LEU A 329 -2.30 -6.57 -7.90
C LEU A 329 -1.98 -6.70 -9.38
N ALA A 330 -2.51 -7.73 -10.03
CA ALA A 330 -2.65 -7.82 -11.46
C ALA A 330 -4.04 -7.32 -11.82
N ASP A 331 -4.12 -6.13 -12.38
CA ASP A 331 -5.37 -5.42 -12.63
C ASP A 331 -5.56 -5.27 -14.13
N SER A 332 -6.61 -5.88 -14.67
CA SER A 332 -6.85 -5.90 -16.11
C SER A 332 -7.48 -4.63 -16.65
N GLY A 333 -8.07 -3.81 -15.78
CA GLY A 333 -8.83 -2.64 -16.17
C GLY A 333 -7.99 -1.36 -16.20
N PHE A 334 -6.94 -1.28 -15.38
CA PHE A 334 -6.26 -0.01 -15.12
C PHE A 334 -4.74 -0.09 -15.26
N ALA A 335 -4.17 0.74 -16.13
CA ALA A 335 -2.73 0.89 -16.27
C ALA A 335 -2.08 1.31 -14.94
N PRO A 336 -0.84 0.89 -14.62
CA PRO A 336 0.07 0.08 -15.43
C PRO A 336 -0.20 -1.44 -15.40
N TYR A 337 -1.43 -1.84 -15.05
CA TYR A 337 -1.90 -3.23 -15.02
C TYR A 337 -1.21 -4.13 -13.98
N GLY A 338 -0.41 -3.50 -13.11
CA GLY A 338 0.42 -4.18 -12.13
C GLY A 338 0.95 -3.19 -11.12
N SER A 339 0.57 -3.31 -9.85
CA SER A 339 1.13 -2.47 -8.80
C SER A 339 1.12 -3.16 -7.45
N TRP A 340 2.21 -2.99 -6.69
CA TRP A 340 2.25 -3.28 -5.28
C TRP A 340 1.44 -2.23 -4.52
N ILE A 341 0.47 -2.66 -3.72
CA ILE A 341 -0.23 -1.80 -2.77
C ILE A 341 -0.11 -2.38 -1.36
N THR A 342 -0.36 -1.56 -0.34
CA THR A 342 -0.37 -2.07 1.03
C THR A 342 -1.52 -3.04 1.20
N PHE A 343 -1.29 -4.15 1.89
CA PHE A 343 -2.31 -5.14 2.21
C PHE A 343 -3.48 -4.51 2.99
N ASP A 344 -3.16 -3.57 3.88
CA ASP A 344 -4.17 -2.87 4.67
C ASP A 344 -5.13 -2.06 3.80
N GLN A 345 -4.63 -1.37 2.77
CA GLN A 345 -5.48 -0.70 1.79
C GLN A 345 -6.27 -1.72 0.98
N PHE A 346 -5.60 -2.75 0.43
CA PHE A 346 -6.26 -3.78 -0.37
C PHE A 346 -7.45 -4.42 0.36
N ALA A 347 -7.30 -4.74 1.64
CA ALA A 347 -8.37 -5.34 2.43
C ALA A 347 -9.62 -4.45 2.50
N THR A 348 -9.47 -3.12 2.48
CA THR A 348 -10.60 -2.17 2.46
C THR A 348 -11.28 -2.06 1.09
N MET A 349 -10.65 -2.56 0.02
CA MET A 349 -11.21 -2.49 -1.34
C MET A 349 -12.23 -3.60 -1.60
N ILE A 350 -12.26 -4.67 -0.81
CA ILE A 350 -13.13 -5.84 -1.03
C ILE A 350 -14.54 -5.64 -0.44
N PRO A 351 -14.73 -5.18 0.81
CA PRO A 351 -16.06 -5.11 1.41
C PRO A 351 -17.11 -4.32 0.60
N PRO A 352 -18.40 -4.71 0.66
CA PRO A 352 -18.94 -5.91 1.32
C PRO A 352 -18.91 -7.15 0.40
N ARG A 353 -17.91 -7.26 -0.49
CA ARG A 353 -17.82 -8.31 -1.52
C ARG A 353 -17.04 -9.52 -1.03
N GLU A 354 -16.51 -10.27 -1.97
CA GLU A 354 -15.99 -11.60 -1.79
C GLU A 354 -14.69 -11.76 -2.58
N TYR A 355 -13.90 -12.75 -2.18
CA TYR A 355 -12.72 -13.19 -2.93
C TYR A 355 -12.71 -14.72 -3.03
N ALA A 356 -12.07 -15.23 -4.08
CA ALA A 356 -11.91 -16.66 -4.30
C ALA A 356 -10.45 -17.09 -4.15
N TYR A 357 -10.23 -18.19 -3.44
CA TYR A 357 -8.91 -18.75 -3.12
C TYR A 357 -8.92 -20.27 -3.32
N ALA A 358 -7.79 -20.85 -3.73
CA ALA A 358 -7.65 -22.27 -4.01
C ALA A 358 -7.34 -23.06 -2.72
N ALA A 359 -8.38 -23.55 -2.04
CA ALA A 359 -8.22 -24.14 -0.71
C ALA A 359 -7.33 -25.40 -0.70
N ASP A 360 -7.44 -26.24 -1.74
CA ASP A 360 -6.71 -27.51 -1.81
C ASP A 360 -5.22 -27.32 -2.15
N TRP A 361 -4.85 -26.14 -2.65
CA TRP A 361 -3.48 -25.80 -3.03
C TRP A 361 -2.78 -24.90 -2.02
N MET A 362 -3.46 -24.51 -0.95
CA MET A 362 -2.79 -23.82 0.15
C MET A 362 -1.75 -24.75 0.76
N ALA A 363 -0.47 -24.48 0.50
CA ALA A 363 0.61 -25.30 1.01
C ALA A 363 0.64 -25.23 2.56
N SER A 364 0.76 -26.37 3.24
CA SER A 364 1.28 -26.39 4.60
C SER A 364 2.71 -25.80 4.59
N THR A 365 3.10 -25.12 5.65
CA THR A 365 4.31 -24.28 5.73
C THR A 365 5.64 -24.98 5.48
N ASP A 366 5.67 -26.30 5.24
CA ASP A 366 6.90 -27.11 5.20
C ASP A 366 7.22 -27.82 3.87
N ALA A 367 6.45 -27.62 2.79
CA ALA A 367 6.77 -28.28 1.52
C ALA A 367 7.40 -27.30 0.52
N THR A 368 8.60 -27.62 0.05
CA THR A 368 9.13 -27.13 -1.23
C THR A 368 8.87 -28.20 -2.30
N PRO A 369 7.88 -28.07 -3.20
CA PRO A 369 7.62 -29.06 -4.24
C PRO A 369 8.17 -28.62 -5.60
N SER A 370 8.65 -29.61 -6.36
CA SER A 370 9.38 -29.53 -7.64
C SER A 370 8.65 -28.80 -8.78
N LYS A 371 9.42 -28.41 -9.82
CA LYS A 371 8.91 -27.87 -11.09
C LYS A 371 7.97 -28.90 -11.78
N PRO A 372 6.80 -28.48 -12.31
CA PRO A 372 6.02 -29.31 -13.22
C PRO A 372 6.78 -29.56 -14.53
N LYS A 373 6.61 -30.75 -15.13
CA LYS A 373 7.15 -31.10 -16.44
C LYS A 373 6.51 -30.24 -17.53
N GLU A 374 7.36 -29.66 -18.39
CA GLU A 374 6.93 -29.00 -19.63
C GLU A 374 6.23 -30.02 -20.55
N THR A 375 4.98 -29.72 -20.91
CA THR A 375 4.32 -30.31 -22.08
C THR A 375 4.04 -29.19 -23.06
N THR A 376 4.79 -29.17 -24.15
CA THR A 376 4.57 -28.27 -25.29
C THR A 376 3.26 -28.62 -25.99
N VAL A 377 2.31 -27.68 -25.97
CA VAL A 377 1.17 -27.66 -26.89
C VAL A 377 1.41 -26.51 -27.88
N SER A 378 1.31 -26.77 -29.19
CA SER A 378 1.51 -25.75 -30.22
C SER A 378 0.39 -24.70 -30.17
N VAL A 379 0.75 -23.44 -29.93
CA VAL A 379 -0.20 -22.31 -29.94
C VAL A 379 -0.18 -21.65 -31.31
N ASN A 380 -1.36 -21.42 -31.90
CA ASN A 380 -1.51 -20.63 -33.12
C ASN A 380 -1.57 -19.13 -32.75
N TYR A 381 -0.39 -18.55 -32.51
CA TYR A 381 -0.23 -17.14 -32.14
C TYR A 381 -0.91 -16.15 -33.10
N PRO A 382 -0.94 -16.37 -34.43
CA PRO A 382 -1.71 -15.52 -35.36
C PRO A 382 -3.21 -15.46 -35.08
N LYS A 383 -3.86 -16.60 -34.80
CA LYS A 383 -5.29 -16.65 -34.46
C LYS A 383 -5.60 -15.92 -33.16
N LEU A 384 -4.72 -16.10 -32.16
CA LEU A 384 -4.82 -15.45 -30.86
C LEU A 384 -4.70 -13.92 -30.98
N ALA A 385 -3.75 -13.44 -31.79
CA ALA A 385 -3.58 -12.02 -32.08
C ALA A 385 -4.81 -11.45 -32.81
N LEU A 386 -5.41 -12.21 -33.74
CA LEU A 386 -6.62 -11.80 -34.47
C LEU A 386 -7.84 -11.69 -33.53
N GLU A 387 -8.03 -12.65 -32.62
CA GLU A 387 -9.12 -12.66 -31.63
C GLU A 387 -9.00 -11.49 -30.64
N GLN A 388 -7.77 -11.11 -30.26
CA GLN A 388 -7.49 -9.95 -29.41
C GLN A 388 -7.59 -8.61 -30.14
N LEU A 389 -7.33 -8.60 -31.45
CA LEU A 389 -7.42 -7.39 -32.28
C LEU A 389 -8.86 -7.08 -32.72
N ALA A 390 -9.70 -8.09 -32.94
CA ALA A 390 -11.02 -7.90 -33.53
C ALA A 390 -12.09 -7.40 -32.55
N GLY A 391 -12.05 -7.80 -31.26
CA GLY A 391 -13.17 -7.57 -30.35
C GLY A 391 -14.51 -8.10 -30.91
N SER A 392 -15.63 -7.82 -30.24
CA SER A 392 -16.97 -8.28 -30.68
C SER A 392 -17.84 -7.16 -31.29
N GLY A 393 -17.24 -6.05 -31.75
CA GLY A 393 -17.98 -4.88 -32.21
C GLY A 393 -18.20 -4.88 -33.72
N GLU A 394 -19.42 -4.62 -34.17
CA GLU A 394 -19.73 -4.35 -35.59
C GLU A 394 -20.20 -2.90 -35.77
N LYS A 395 -19.79 -2.25 -36.87
CA LYS A 395 -20.36 -0.97 -37.33
C LYS A 395 -20.77 -1.12 -38.78
N ASN A 396 -22.05 -0.89 -39.07
CA ASN A 396 -22.63 -1.03 -40.41
C ASN A 396 -22.44 -2.43 -41.05
N GLY A 397 -22.42 -3.49 -40.23
CA GLY A 397 -22.24 -4.86 -40.72
C GLY A 397 -20.79 -5.29 -40.97
N GLU A 398 -19.81 -4.44 -40.64
CA GLU A 398 -18.39 -4.80 -40.70
C GLU A 398 -17.78 -4.95 -39.30
N PRO A 399 -16.87 -5.93 -39.08
CA PRO A 399 -16.13 -6.10 -37.84
C PRO A 399 -15.24 -4.88 -37.55
N THR A 400 -15.33 -4.32 -36.35
CA THR A 400 -14.53 -3.16 -35.94
C THR A 400 -13.49 -3.57 -34.91
N PHE A 401 -12.21 -3.54 -35.32
CA PHE A 401 -11.08 -3.33 -34.41
C PHE A 401 -11.43 -2.11 -33.56
N THR A 402 -11.39 -2.21 -32.23
CA THR A 402 -11.97 -1.25 -31.28
C THR A 402 -11.47 0.20 -31.44
N GLY A 403 -11.96 0.92 -32.45
CA GLY A 403 -11.81 2.36 -32.67
C GLY A 403 -10.47 2.89 -33.22
N TRP A 404 -9.47 2.05 -33.51
CA TRP A 404 -8.12 2.50 -33.89
C TRP A 404 -7.69 1.89 -35.24
N GLY A 405 -7.21 2.72 -36.17
CA GLY A 405 -6.55 2.23 -37.38
C GLY A 405 -5.20 1.58 -37.06
N ILE A 406 -4.69 0.72 -37.95
CA ILE A 406 -3.36 0.10 -37.78
C ILE A 406 -2.26 1.15 -37.60
N GLU A 407 -2.38 2.29 -38.29
CA GLU A 407 -1.47 3.41 -38.14
C GLU A 407 -1.57 4.07 -36.76
N ASP A 408 -2.77 4.17 -36.19
CA ASP A 408 -2.97 4.70 -34.83
C ASP A 408 -2.36 3.75 -33.78
N LEU A 409 -2.48 2.43 -34.00
CA LEU A 409 -1.90 1.42 -33.12
C LEU A 409 -0.36 1.44 -33.17
N ILE A 410 0.23 1.60 -34.35
CA ILE A 410 1.69 1.75 -34.53
C ILE A 410 2.16 3.05 -33.88
N ALA A 411 1.48 4.17 -34.15
CA ALA A 411 1.84 5.48 -33.59
C ALA A 411 1.77 5.46 -32.06
N LYS A 412 0.71 4.88 -31.49
CA LYS A 412 0.55 4.76 -30.04
C LYS A 412 1.57 3.81 -29.42
N GLY A 413 1.85 2.70 -30.08
CA GLY A 413 2.87 1.75 -29.65
C GLY A 413 4.26 2.38 -29.60
N ARG A 414 4.65 3.14 -30.64
CA ARG A 414 5.93 3.87 -30.68
C ARG A 414 5.99 4.95 -29.60
N SER A 415 4.91 5.71 -29.42
CA SER A 415 4.80 6.68 -28.32
C SER A 415 4.94 6.00 -26.95
N ASN A 416 4.28 4.86 -26.73
CA ASN A 416 4.36 4.13 -25.47
C ASN A 416 5.77 3.56 -25.22
N LEU A 417 6.44 3.01 -26.23
CA LEU A 417 7.82 2.55 -26.12
C LEU A 417 8.76 3.69 -25.73
N GLN A 418 8.54 4.88 -26.30
CA GLN A 418 9.37 6.06 -26.02
C GLN A 418 9.09 6.65 -24.64
N THR A 419 7.83 6.68 -24.20
CA THR A 419 7.42 7.27 -22.91
C THR A 419 7.60 6.30 -21.73
N TYR A 420 7.31 5.01 -21.93
CA TYR A 420 7.20 4.01 -20.86
C TYR A 420 8.17 2.83 -21.00
N GLY A 421 9.01 2.79 -22.04
CA GLY A 421 9.92 1.67 -22.30
C GLY A 421 9.22 0.34 -22.61
N SER A 422 7.91 0.36 -22.84
CA SER A 422 7.09 -0.83 -23.09
C SER A 422 5.83 -0.48 -23.89
N ALA A 423 5.30 -1.46 -24.62
CA ALA A 423 4.05 -1.36 -25.36
C ALA A 423 3.28 -2.69 -25.28
N THR A 424 1.99 -2.68 -25.61
CA THR A 424 1.18 -3.91 -25.61
C THR A 424 1.63 -4.87 -26.71
N LEU A 425 1.34 -6.17 -26.56
CA LEU A 425 1.70 -7.15 -27.60
C LEU A 425 1.09 -6.81 -28.97
N PRO A 426 -0.18 -6.37 -29.09
CA PRO A 426 -0.73 -5.87 -30.35
C PRO A 426 0.04 -4.67 -30.92
N GLN A 427 0.45 -3.72 -30.09
CA GLN A 427 1.27 -2.57 -30.51
C GLN A 427 2.64 -3.01 -31.02
N MET A 428 3.31 -3.93 -30.31
CA MET A 428 4.62 -4.44 -30.71
C MET A 428 4.54 -5.27 -32.00
N LEU A 429 3.51 -6.10 -32.15
CA LEU A 429 3.26 -6.88 -33.37
C LEU A 429 2.92 -5.98 -34.55
N ALA A 430 2.09 -4.95 -34.36
CA ALA A 430 1.77 -3.97 -35.39
C ALA A 430 3.02 -3.16 -35.82
N ILE A 431 3.91 -2.83 -34.88
CA ILE A 431 5.19 -2.16 -35.18
C ILE A 431 6.14 -3.08 -35.95
N ALA A 432 6.25 -4.34 -35.55
CA ALA A 432 7.19 -5.30 -36.13
C ALA A 432 6.73 -5.87 -37.49
N HIS A 433 5.43 -5.96 -37.71
CA HIS A 433 4.82 -6.62 -38.88
C HIS A 433 3.77 -5.73 -39.56
N ALA A 434 4.02 -4.43 -39.63
CA ALA A 434 3.09 -3.44 -40.17
C ALA A 434 2.54 -3.81 -41.56
N ASP A 435 3.42 -4.25 -42.48
CA ASP A 435 3.02 -4.56 -43.85
C ASP A 435 2.17 -5.83 -43.95
N THR A 436 2.44 -6.84 -43.11
CA THR A 436 1.62 -8.04 -43.01
C THR A 436 0.21 -7.71 -42.52
N PHE A 437 0.10 -6.85 -41.50
CA PHE A 437 -1.21 -6.41 -41.01
C PHE A 437 -1.97 -5.55 -42.02
N ARG A 438 -1.27 -4.63 -42.73
CA ARG A 438 -1.87 -3.86 -43.82
C ARG A 438 -2.39 -4.76 -44.95
N ALA A 439 -1.64 -5.81 -45.30
CA ALA A 439 -2.05 -6.77 -46.32
C ALA A 439 -3.31 -7.55 -45.89
N ILE A 440 -3.33 -8.07 -44.66
CA ILE A 440 -4.50 -8.79 -44.10
C ILE A 440 -5.75 -7.90 -44.07
N ILE A 441 -5.61 -6.63 -43.65
CA ILE A 441 -6.73 -5.68 -43.64
C ILE A 441 -7.22 -5.37 -45.06
N ASN A 442 -6.31 -5.22 -46.03
CA ASN A 442 -6.67 -4.97 -47.42
C ASN A 442 -7.30 -6.19 -48.10
N GLU A 443 -6.93 -7.40 -47.69
CA GLU A 443 -7.53 -8.65 -48.15
C GLU A 443 -8.92 -8.85 -47.55
N GLY A 444 -9.11 -8.56 -46.26
CA GLY A 444 -10.43 -8.60 -45.60
C GLY A 444 -11.41 -7.51 -46.07
N LYS A 445 -10.97 -6.53 -46.86
CA LYS A 445 -11.79 -5.49 -47.50
C LYS A 445 -12.24 -5.86 -48.93
N LYS A 446 -11.67 -6.91 -49.51
CA LYS A 446 -12.10 -7.47 -50.81
C LYS A 446 -13.12 -8.57 -50.56
#